data_AF-G3TWD5-F1
#
_entry.id   AF-G3TWD5-F1
#
_cell.length_a   1.000
_cell.length_b   1.000
_cell.length_c   1.000
_cell.angle_alpha   90.00
_cell.angle_beta   90.00
_cell.angle_gamma   90.00
#
_symmetry.space_group_name_H-M   'P 1'
#
loop_
_entity.id
_entity.type
_entity.pdbx_description
1 polymer ?
#
loop_
_entity_poly.entity_id
_entity_poly.type
_entity_poly.pdbx_seq_one_letter_code
_entity_poly.pdbx_strand_id
1 'polypeptide(L)' 'LMPNFVFGFLVPMENVATIADCASVIEGVSRSRNALLNGDTKNYDWDSGYTCHQLGSGAIVVQLAQPYMIGSIR' A
#
# COMPACT_ATOMS: atom_id res chain seq x y z
N LEU A 1 22.22 9.80 -5.11
CA LEU A 1 22.61 8.55 -4.42
C LEU A 1 22.56 7.43 -5.45
N MET A 2 23.54 6.52 -5.49
CA MET A 2 23.49 5.37 -6.38
C MET A 2 22.40 4.40 -5.90
N PRO A 3 21.61 3.79 -6.81
CA PRO A 3 20.60 2.83 -6.41
C PRO A 3 21.22 1.60 -5.75
N ASN A 4 20.56 1.08 -4.71
CA ASN A 4 21.00 -0.14 -4.04
C ASN A 4 20.47 -1.36 -4.79
N PHE A 5 21.34 -2.31 -5.13
CA PHE A 5 20.96 -3.55 -5.79
C PHE A 5 21.33 -4.76 -4.93
N VAL A 6 20.41 -5.69 -4.78
CA VAL A 6 20.63 -6.98 -4.11
C VAL A 6 20.27 -8.08 -5.09
N PHE A 7 21.22 -8.97 -5.39
CA PHE A 7 21.09 -10.01 -6.43
C PHE A 7 20.65 -9.47 -7.81
N GLY A 8 21.05 -8.24 -8.15
CA GLY A 8 20.68 -7.59 -9.42
C GLY A 8 19.30 -6.92 -9.42
N PHE A 9 18.55 -6.97 -8.32
CA PHE A 9 17.26 -6.29 -8.17
C PHE A 9 17.42 -4.97 -7.42
N LEU A 10 16.76 -3.92 -7.90
CA LEU A 10 16.69 -2.63 -7.22
C LEU A 10 15.96 -2.83 -5.89
N VAL A 11 16.59 -2.40 -4.79
CA VAL A 11 15.97 -2.38 -3.47
C VAL A 11 15.41 -0.97 -3.23
N PRO A 12 14.09 -0.79 -3.21
CA PRO A 12 13.49 0.49 -2.86
C PRO A 12 13.93 0.92 -1.47
N MET A 13 14.27 2.20 -1.30
CA MET A 13 14.60 2.78 0.01
C MET A 13 13.37 3.38 0.72
N GLU A 14 12.22 3.37 0.04
CA GLU A 14 10.96 3.93 0.53
C GLU A 14 9.81 2.96 0.26
N ASN A 15 8.63 3.27 0.83
CA ASN A 15 7.45 2.43 0.70
C ASN A 15 6.93 2.47 -0.74
N VAL A 16 6.92 1.31 -1.40
CA VAL A 16 6.37 1.15 -2.77
C VAL A 16 4.86 0.88 -2.79
N ALA A 17 4.22 0.71 -1.63
CA ALA A 17 2.78 0.58 -1.52
C ALA A 17 2.11 1.96 -1.44
N THR A 18 2.27 2.77 -2.49
CA THR A 18 1.65 4.09 -2.61
C THR A 18 0.98 4.27 -3.97
N ILE A 19 0.02 5.20 -4.06
CA ILE A 19 -0.61 5.55 -5.35
C ILE A 19 0.44 6.10 -6.33
N ALA A 20 1.41 6.87 -5.83
CA ALA A 20 2.46 7.47 -6.65
C ALA A 20 3.34 6.40 -7.31
N ASP A 21 3.53 5.26 -6.65
CA ASP A 21 4.26 4.09 -7.15
C ASP A 21 3.34 3.06 -7.84
N CYS A 22 2.16 3.50 -8.30
CA CYS A 22 1.19 2.67 -9.03
C CYS A 22 0.67 1.45 -8.25
N ALA A 23 0.75 1.45 -6.92
CA ALA A 23 0.06 0.46 -6.11
C ALA A 23 -1.44 0.76 -6.05
N SER A 24 -2.26 -0.30 -5.93
CA SER A 24 -3.72 -0.19 -5.88
C SER A 24 -4.31 -1.13 -4.83
N VAL A 25 -5.45 -0.72 -4.26
CA VAL A 25 -6.30 -1.61 -3.48
C VAL A 25 -7.27 -2.28 -4.46
N ILE A 26 -7.16 -3.59 -4.63
CA ILE A 26 -8.01 -4.36 -5.56
C ILE A 26 -9.17 -5.07 -4.85
N GLU A 27 -9.04 -5.30 -3.54
CA GLU A 27 -10.15 -5.70 -2.67
C GLU A 27 -10.13 -4.87 -1.38
N GLY A 28 -11.33 -4.59 -0.86
CA GLY A 28 -11.55 -3.70 0.27
C GLY A 28 -12.37 -2.47 -0.13
N VAL A 29 -13.00 -1.86 0.86
CA VAL A 29 -13.88 -0.71 0.69
C VAL A 29 -13.42 0.42 1.59
N SER A 30 -13.40 1.63 1.06
CA SER A 30 -13.12 2.85 1.81
C SER A 30 -14.12 3.93 1.42
N ARG A 31 -14.41 4.86 2.35
CA ARG A 31 -15.25 6.03 2.02
C ARG A 31 -14.49 7.03 1.14
N SER A 32 -13.20 7.22 1.44
CA SER A 32 -12.30 8.05 0.63
C SER A 32 -11.50 7.18 -0.31
N ARG A 33 -11.44 7.56 -1.59
CA ARG A 33 -10.66 6.83 -2.60
C ARG A 33 -9.20 6.72 -2.17
N ASN A 34 -8.64 5.52 -2.28
CA ASN A 34 -7.24 5.22 -1.97
C ASN A 34 -6.80 5.53 -0.53
N ALA A 35 -7.72 5.56 0.45
CA ALA A 35 -7.42 5.90 1.83
C ALA A 35 -6.20 5.15 2.41
N LEU A 36 -6.05 3.86 2.06
CA LEU A 36 -4.92 3.04 2.53
C LEU A 36 -3.56 3.43 1.94
N LEU A 37 -3.51 3.97 0.72
CA LEU A 37 -2.27 4.12 -0.08
C LEU A 37 -1.93 5.58 -0.42
N ASN A 38 -2.69 6.54 0.10
CA ASN A 38 -2.54 7.97 -0.22
C ASN A 38 -1.41 8.67 0.55
N GLY A 39 -0.73 7.97 1.46
CA GLY A 39 0.38 8.50 2.27
C GLY A 39 -0.07 9.40 3.43
N ASP A 40 -1.38 9.60 3.64
CA ASP A 40 -1.87 10.27 4.82
C ASP A 40 -1.75 9.35 6.04
N THR A 41 -1.08 9.84 7.08
CA THR A 41 -0.84 9.14 8.35
C THR A 41 -1.32 9.97 9.54
N LYS A 42 -1.97 11.11 9.30
CA LYS A 42 -2.29 12.10 10.33
C LYS A 42 -3.77 12.45 10.40
N ASN A 43 -4.47 12.47 9.26
CA ASN A 43 -5.85 12.96 9.20
C ASN A 43 -6.85 11.80 9.18
N TYR A 44 -6.85 11.03 10.27
CA TYR A 44 -7.80 9.94 10.48
C TYR A 44 -8.85 10.43 11.47
N ASP A 45 -10.12 10.21 11.15
CA ASP A 45 -11.24 10.51 12.05
C ASP A 45 -12.06 9.23 12.29
N TRP A 46 -13.35 9.34 12.63
CA TRP A 46 -14.21 8.18 12.84
C TRP A 46 -14.63 7.49 11.52
N ASP A 47 -14.65 8.23 10.41
CA ASP A 47 -15.22 7.82 9.12
C ASP A 47 -14.22 7.85 7.95
N SER A 48 -13.06 8.50 8.13
CA SER A 48 -12.07 8.78 7.09
C SER A 48 -10.71 8.18 7.43
N GLY A 49 -9.96 7.80 6.38
CA GLY A 49 -8.59 7.28 6.50
C GLY A 49 -8.48 5.75 6.50
N TYR A 50 -9.59 5.01 6.58
CA TYR A 50 -9.54 3.54 6.65
C TYR A 50 -10.04 2.86 5.37
N THR A 51 -9.48 1.69 5.11
CA THR A 51 -10.03 0.68 4.20
C THR A 51 -10.42 -0.54 5.02
N CYS A 52 -11.59 -1.10 4.77
CA CYS A 52 -12.12 -2.26 5.49
C CYS A 52 -12.61 -3.36 4.54
N HIS A 53 -12.89 -4.53 5.10
CA HIS A 53 -13.59 -5.62 4.43
C HIS A 53 -14.54 -6.31 5.42
N GLN A 54 -15.47 -7.11 4.94
CA GLN A 54 -16.36 -7.87 5.82
C GLN A 54 -15.63 -9.07 6.42
N LEU A 55 -15.85 -9.33 7.71
CA LEU A 55 -15.32 -10.53 8.35
C LEU A 55 -15.96 -11.78 7.74
N GLY A 56 -15.14 -12.77 7.37
CA GLY A 56 -15.59 -14.00 6.73
C GLY A 56 -15.93 -13.89 5.24
N SER A 57 -15.80 -12.70 4.63
CA SER A 57 -16.03 -12.50 3.19
C SER A 57 -15.13 -11.41 2.62
N GLY A 58 -14.13 -11.83 1.83
CA GLY A 58 -13.15 -10.95 1.18
C GLY A 58 -11.95 -10.60 2.05
N ALA A 59 -11.06 -9.76 1.51
CA ALA A 59 -9.87 -9.26 2.18
C ALA A 59 -9.60 -7.79 1.83
N ILE A 60 -8.61 -7.20 2.49
CA ILE A 60 -7.93 -6.01 1.96
C ILE A 60 -6.76 -6.52 1.13
N VAL A 61 -6.82 -6.32 -0.19
CA VAL A 61 -5.78 -6.79 -1.10
C VAL A 61 -5.13 -5.60 -1.77
N VAL A 62 -3.81 -5.48 -1.57
CA VAL A 62 -2.97 -4.45 -2.19
C VAL A 62 -2.17 -5.10 -3.31
N GLN A 63 -2.30 -4.57 -4.52
CA GLN A 63 -1.47 -4.91 -5.65
C GLN A 63 -0.37 -3.86 -5.79
N LEU A 64 0.88 -4.32 -5.87
CA LEU A 64 2.05 -3.49 -6.18
C LEU A 64 2.24 -3.41 -7.70
N ALA A 65 2.96 -2.39 -8.17
CA ALA A 65 3.20 -2.19 -9.60
C ALA A 65 3.99 -3.31 -10.28
N GLN A 66 4.78 -4.05 -9.50
CA GLN A 66 5.58 -5.19 -9.93
C GLN A 66 5.85 -6.12 -8.73
N PRO A 67 6.43 -7.31 -8.95
CA PRO A 67 6.88 -8.16 -7.86
C PRO A 67 7.99 -7.51 -7.04
N TYR A 68 7.86 -7.55 -5.72
CA TYR A 68 8.89 -7.12 -4.76
C TYR A 68 9.11 -8.21 -3.71
N MET A 69 10.34 -8.31 -3.20
CA MET A 69 10.58 -9.04 -1.95
C MET A 69 10.17 -8.11 -0.79
N ILE A 70 9.12 -8.48 -0.06
CA ILE A 70 8.63 -7.69 1.07
C ILE A 70 9.46 -7.99 2.32
N GLY A 71 10.12 -6.97 2.86
CA GLY A 71 10.89 -7.08 4.11
C GLY A 71 10.10 -6.70 5.37
N SER A 72 9.09 -5.85 5.23
CA SER A 72 8.26 -5.38 6.35
C SER A 72 6.91 -4.83 5.87
N ILE A 73 5.90 -4.91 6.74
CA ILE A 73 4.60 -4.25 6.62
C ILE A 73 4.34 -3.56 7.97
N ARG A 74 3.78 -2.34 7.96
CA ARG A 74 3.51 -1.56 9.16
C ARG A 74 2.11 -0.98 9.14
#